data_AF-A0A1G0CQ22-F1
#
_entry.id   AF-A0A1G0CQ22-F1
#
_cell.length_a   1.000
_cell.length_b   1.000
_cell.length_c   1.000
_cell.angle_alpha   90.00
_cell.angle_beta   90.00
_cell.angle_gamma   90.00
#
_symmetry.space_group_name_H-M   'P 1'
#
loop_
_entity.id
_entity.type
_entity.pdbx_description
1 polymer ?
#
loop_
_entity_poly.entity_id
_entity_poly.type
_entity_poly.pdbx_seq_one_letter_code
_entity_poly.pdbx_strand_id
1 'polypeptide(L)'
;MRGLFPQGEQSVILDMLERSVVILTPAAINTALERARWLSTAWKLANIYLASLDAKPLTDSAPDIVGLSEETTCYVSMKYFSNNNPFEDYVVHEAAHIFHNCKRETIGLPATRRREWLLEIDYAKRETFAYACEAYSRILELGETRSARSRLLSELAEGPMPPDERVEGAEYVDILREAVAARNGWKRMLERCSPYQPINSAYGSTPQTL
;
A
#
# COMPACT_ATOMS: atom_id res chain seq x y z
N MET A 1 7.68 6.57 4.13
CA MET A 1 6.29 6.74 4.64
C MET A 1 6.08 7.80 5.75
N ARG A 2 7.12 8.43 6.36
CA ARG A 2 6.95 9.44 7.44
C ARG A 2 6.03 10.64 7.09
N GLY A 3 5.76 10.90 5.82
CA GLY A 3 4.85 11.97 5.39
C GLY A 3 3.35 11.68 5.51
N LEU A 4 2.96 10.44 5.79
CA LEU A 4 1.55 10.00 5.86
C LEU A 4 0.91 10.23 7.24
N PHE A 5 1.71 10.15 8.32
CA PHE A 5 1.21 10.22 9.69
C PHE A 5 1.75 11.45 10.44
N PRO A 6 0.95 12.05 11.35
CA PRO A 6 1.43 13.09 12.25
C PRO A 6 2.65 12.63 13.04
N GLN A 7 3.58 13.55 13.34
CA GLN A 7 4.84 13.21 14.01
C GLN A 7 4.64 12.45 15.34
N GLY A 8 3.62 12.81 16.12
CA GLY A 8 3.29 12.14 17.38
C GLY A 8 2.75 10.72 17.25
N GLU A 9 2.33 10.29 16.05
CA GLU A 9 1.86 8.93 15.78
C GLU A 9 2.93 8.05 15.13
N GLN A 10 4.03 8.62 14.63
CA GLN A 10 5.00 7.90 13.79
C GLN A 10 5.71 6.75 14.51
N SER A 11 6.08 6.91 15.79
CA SER A 11 6.72 5.83 16.55
C SER A 11 5.81 4.62 16.66
N VAL A 12 4.54 4.83 17.05
CA VAL A 12 3.55 3.75 17.19
C VAL A 12 3.32 3.02 15.85
N ILE A 13 3.29 3.77 14.73
CA ILE A 13 3.15 3.17 13.40
C ILE A 13 4.38 2.33 13.03
N LEU A 14 5.59 2.84 13.25
CA LEU A 14 6.83 2.11 12.94
C LEU A 14 6.98 0.86 13.81
N ASP A 15 6.71 0.99 15.10
CA ASP A 15 6.69 -0.10 16.07
C ASP A 15 5.67 -1.19 15.72
N MET A 16 4.54 -0.83 15.11
CA MET A 16 3.60 -1.81 14.57
C MET A 16 4.16 -2.48 13.32
N LEU A 17 4.61 -1.70 12.33
CA LEU A 17 5.11 -2.23 11.06
C LEU A 17 6.29 -3.21 11.24
N GLU A 18 7.20 -2.92 12.17
CA GLU A 18 8.32 -3.80 12.52
C GLU A 18 7.86 -5.21 12.93
N ARG A 19 6.69 -5.31 13.57
CA ARG A 19 6.11 -6.58 14.02
C ARG A 19 5.12 -7.18 13.02
N SER A 20 4.74 -6.41 12.01
CA SER A 20 3.73 -6.79 11.03
C SER A 20 4.29 -7.54 9.83
N VAL A 21 5.56 -7.38 9.50
CA VAL A 21 6.13 -7.99 8.29
C VAL A 21 6.66 -9.39 8.58
N VAL A 22 6.17 -10.37 7.82
CA VAL A 22 6.60 -11.76 7.84
C VAL A 22 7.09 -12.15 6.45
N ILE A 23 8.40 -12.31 6.29
CA ILE A 23 8.95 -12.91 5.07
C ILE A 23 8.73 -14.42 5.13
N LEU A 24 8.09 -14.99 4.12
CA LEU A 24 7.76 -16.41 4.03
C LEU A 24 9.00 -17.25 3.71
N THR A 25 9.89 -17.37 4.69
CA THR A 25 11.08 -18.24 4.62
C THR A 25 10.75 -19.67 5.03
N PRO A 26 11.62 -20.66 4.75
CA PRO A 26 11.44 -22.02 5.26
C PRO A 26 11.27 -22.09 6.78
N ALA A 27 11.88 -21.15 7.53
CA ALA A 27 11.76 -21.08 8.98
C ALA A 27 10.44 -20.46 9.45
N ALA A 28 9.77 -19.65 8.62
CA ALA A 28 8.56 -18.91 9.00
C ALA A 28 7.27 -19.54 8.45
N ILE A 29 7.34 -20.25 7.31
CA ILE A 29 6.15 -20.69 6.57
C ILE A 29 5.22 -21.59 7.40
N ASN A 30 5.76 -22.57 8.14
CA ASN A 30 4.92 -23.46 8.95
C ASN A 30 4.11 -22.68 10.00
N THR A 31 4.77 -21.77 10.73
CA THR A 31 4.10 -20.92 11.72
C THR A 31 3.08 -19.98 11.07
N ALA A 32 3.37 -19.44 9.88
CA ALA A 32 2.41 -18.60 9.15
C ALA A 32 1.15 -19.38 8.75
N LEU A 33 1.30 -20.61 8.26
CA LEU A 33 0.19 -21.48 7.89
C LEU A 33 -0.64 -21.92 9.10
N GLU A 34 0.00 -22.27 10.22
CA GLU A 34 -0.68 -22.66 11.47
C GLU A 34 -1.47 -21.51 12.11
N ARG A 35 -0.98 -20.27 11.95
CA ARG A 35 -1.63 -19.06 12.50
C ARG A 35 -2.71 -18.49 11.60
N ALA A 36 -2.74 -18.85 10.33
CA ALA A 36 -3.73 -18.35 9.39
C ALA A 36 -5.14 -18.75 9.86
N ARG A 37 -5.99 -17.74 10.10
CA ARG A 37 -7.35 -17.96 10.61
C ARG A 37 -8.26 -18.65 9.60
N TRP A 38 -8.02 -18.40 8.31
CA TRP A 38 -8.82 -18.90 7.21
C TRP A 38 -8.00 -19.87 6.36
N LEU A 39 -8.61 -20.99 5.97
CA LEU A 39 -7.98 -21.95 5.04
C LEU A 39 -7.62 -21.32 3.70
N SER A 40 -8.41 -20.35 3.24
CA SER A 40 -8.13 -19.57 2.04
C SER A 40 -6.84 -18.76 2.17
N THR A 41 -6.59 -18.15 3.33
CA THR A 41 -5.35 -17.42 3.63
C THR A 41 -4.18 -18.39 3.68
N ALA A 42 -4.28 -19.51 4.42
CA ALA A 42 -3.24 -20.53 4.45
C ALA A 42 -2.88 -21.04 3.04
N TRP A 43 -3.90 -21.31 2.22
CA TRP A 43 -3.71 -21.74 0.84
C TRP A 43 -2.99 -20.67 -0.01
N LYS A 44 -3.33 -19.38 0.13
CA LYS A 44 -2.60 -18.29 -0.54
C LYS A 44 -1.14 -18.22 -0.09
N LEU A 45 -0.89 -18.26 1.22
CA LEU A 45 0.47 -18.20 1.78
C LEU A 45 1.35 -19.36 1.29
N ALA A 46 0.79 -20.57 1.21
CA ALA A 46 1.51 -21.72 0.67
C ALA A 46 1.89 -21.51 -0.80
N ASN A 47 0.99 -20.96 -1.62
CA ASN A 47 1.29 -20.67 -3.03
C ASN A 47 2.30 -19.53 -3.19
N ILE A 48 2.25 -18.48 -2.37
CA ILE A 48 3.28 -17.42 -2.37
C ILE A 48 4.66 -18.03 -2.07
N TYR A 49 4.74 -18.90 -1.07
CA TYR A 49 5.99 -19.58 -0.72
C TYR A 49 6.50 -20.49 -1.85
N LEU A 50 5.63 -21.34 -2.43
CA LEU A 50 6.00 -22.21 -3.55
C LEU A 50 6.46 -21.43 -4.77
N ALA A 51 5.72 -20.38 -5.14
CA ALA A 51 6.09 -19.50 -6.24
C ALA A 51 7.45 -18.83 -5.99
N SER A 52 7.80 -18.55 -4.73
CA SER A 52 9.11 -17.97 -4.38
C SER A 52 10.30 -18.90 -4.59
N LEU A 53 10.03 -20.21 -4.71
CA LEU A 53 11.01 -21.25 -5.00
C LEU A 53 10.94 -21.72 -6.47
N ASP A 54 10.17 -21.01 -7.30
CA ASP A 54 9.81 -21.40 -8.67
C ASP A 54 9.21 -22.83 -8.75
N ALA A 55 8.55 -23.25 -7.67
CA ALA A 55 7.82 -24.50 -7.61
C ALA A 55 6.41 -24.36 -8.20
N LYS A 56 5.82 -25.49 -8.60
CA LYS A 56 4.44 -25.50 -9.11
C LYS A 56 3.46 -25.09 -8.00
N PRO A 57 2.44 -24.28 -8.32
CA PRO A 57 1.38 -23.97 -7.37
C PRO A 57 0.59 -25.22 -6.99
N LEU A 58 -0.15 -25.14 -5.89
CA LEU A 58 -1.00 -26.22 -5.40
C LEU A 58 -2.16 -26.53 -6.36
N THR A 59 -2.62 -25.54 -7.12
CA THR A 59 -3.62 -25.69 -8.19
C THR A 59 -3.34 -24.69 -9.32
N ASP A 60 -3.86 -24.96 -10.52
CA ASP A 60 -3.74 -24.05 -11.67
C ASP A 60 -4.46 -22.71 -11.47
N SER A 61 -5.39 -22.65 -10.51
CA SER A 61 -6.14 -21.46 -10.12
C SER A 61 -5.47 -20.64 -9.01
N ALA A 62 -4.25 -21.00 -8.60
CA ALA A 62 -3.53 -20.25 -7.58
C ALA A 62 -3.29 -18.80 -8.02
N PRO A 63 -3.49 -17.81 -7.13
CA PRO A 63 -3.22 -16.42 -7.45
C PRO A 63 -1.71 -16.21 -7.66
N ASP A 64 -1.37 -15.47 -8.70
CA ASP A 64 -0.01 -15.01 -8.94
C ASP A 64 0.24 -13.72 -8.14
N ILE A 65 0.48 -13.86 -6.84
CA ILE A 65 0.73 -12.75 -5.91
C ILE A 65 2.05 -12.94 -5.19
N VAL A 66 2.74 -11.84 -4.94
CA VAL A 66 4.05 -11.81 -4.26
C VAL A 66 3.97 -11.37 -2.80
N GLY A 67 2.78 -10.98 -2.35
CA GLY A 67 2.49 -10.58 -0.98
C GLY A 67 1.02 -10.76 -0.64
N LEU A 68 0.72 -10.69 0.65
CA LEU A 68 -0.64 -10.68 1.17
C LEU A 68 -0.68 -9.96 2.51
N SER A 69 -1.59 -9.02 2.65
CA SER A 69 -1.90 -8.37 3.93
C SER A 69 -3.21 -8.88 4.52
N GLU A 70 -3.17 -9.36 5.76
CA GLU A 70 -4.33 -9.77 6.55
C GLU A 70 -4.27 -9.12 7.94
N GLU A 71 -5.35 -8.44 8.32
CA GLU A 71 -5.43 -7.66 9.57
C GLU A 71 -4.25 -6.68 9.73
N THR A 72 -3.30 -7.01 10.60
CA THR A 72 -2.09 -6.21 10.86
C THR A 72 -0.82 -6.93 10.44
N THR A 73 -0.89 -7.94 9.57
CA THR A 73 0.26 -8.73 9.14
C THR A 73 0.41 -8.68 7.63
N CYS A 74 1.63 -8.36 7.17
CA CYS A 74 2.07 -8.44 5.79
C CYS A 74 2.90 -9.70 5.60
N TYR A 75 2.42 -10.64 4.82
CA TYR A 75 3.21 -11.78 4.38
C TYR A 75 3.85 -11.44 3.04
N VAL A 76 5.17 -11.60 2.93
CA VAL A 76 5.92 -11.21 1.73
C VAL A 76 6.74 -12.40 1.22
N SER A 77 6.74 -12.58 -0.10
CA SER A 77 7.52 -13.60 -0.80
C SER A 77 9.02 -13.41 -0.64
N MET A 78 9.78 -14.50 -0.65
CA MET A 78 11.24 -14.44 -0.75
C MET A 78 11.74 -13.88 -2.08
N LYS A 79 10.89 -13.82 -3.13
CA LYS A 79 11.22 -13.13 -4.39
C LYS A 79 11.62 -11.68 -4.19
N TYR A 80 11.20 -11.07 -3.07
CA TYR A 80 11.66 -9.75 -2.66
C TYR A 80 13.19 -9.58 -2.72
N PHE A 81 13.95 -10.60 -2.30
CA PHE A 81 15.42 -10.52 -2.25
C PHE A 81 16.10 -10.78 -3.59
N SER A 82 15.39 -11.35 -4.56
CA SER A 82 15.90 -11.63 -5.91
C SER A 82 15.25 -10.73 -6.97
N ASN A 83 14.46 -9.75 -6.56
CA ASN A 83 13.78 -8.86 -7.47
C ASN A 83 14.78 -7.89 -8.11
N ASN A 84 14.71 -7.79 -9.44
CA ASN A 84 15.60 -6.93 -10.23
C ASN A 84 14.91 -5.64 -10.67
N ASN A 85 13.59 -5.49 -10.48
CA ASN A 85 12.91 -4.26 -10.83
C ASN A 85 13.22 -3.18 -9.76
N PRO A 86 13.88 -2.07 -10.12
CA PRO A 86 14.28 -1.05 -9.15
C PRO A 86 13.11 -0.29 -8.54
N PHE A 87 11.91 -0.37 -9.12
CA PHE A 87 10.72 0.36 -8.66
C PHE A 87 9.77 -0.45 -7.79
N GLU A 88 10.02 -1.74 -7.63
CA GLU A 88 9.20 -2.63 -6.83
C GLU A 88 9.75 -2.76 -5.40
N ASP A 89 8.84 -2.73 -4.42
CA ASP A 89 9.11 -2.86 -2.99
C ASP A 89 7.86 -3.43 -2.31
N TYR A 90 7.72 -4.76 -2.43
CA TYR A 90 6.53 -5.47 -1.97
C TYR A 90 6.27 -5.24 -0.46
N VAL A 91 7.31 -4.98 0.32
CA VAL A 91 7.14 -4.67 1.76
C VAL A 91 6.40 -3.34 1.93
N VAL A 92 6.74 -2.31 1.15
CA VAL A 92 6.03 -1.02 1.20
C VAL A 92 4.62 -1.16 0.66
N HIS A 93 4.42 -1.91 -0.41
CA HIS A 93 3.10 -2.21 -0.97
C HIS A 93 2.18 -2.85 0.08
N GLU A 94 2.63 -3.95 0.69
CA GLU A 94 1.86 -4.65 1.71
C GLU A 94 1.65 -3.78 2.97
N ALA A 95 2.67 -3.02 3.39
CA ALA A 95 2.51 -2.11 4.52
C ALA A 95 1.46 -1.03 4.25
N ALA A 96 1.31 -0.56 3.00
CA ALA A 96 0.25 0.36 2.63
C ALA A 96 -1.15 -0.26 2.81
N HIS A 97 -1.30 -1.57 2.59
CA HIS A 97 -2.55 -2.27 2.89
C HIS A 97 -2.90 -2.28 4.38
N ILE A 98 -1.92 -2.44 5.27
CA ILE A 98 -2.17 -2.31 6.71
C ILE A 98 -2.77 -0.94 7.04
N PHE A 99 -2.32 0.13 6.40
CA PHE A 99 -2.80 1.47 6.74
C PHE A 99 -4.28 1.71 6.44
N HIS A 100 -4.90 1.00 5.49
CA HIS A 100 -6.34 1.13 5.24
C HIS A 100 -7.17 -0.05 5.75
N ASN A 101 -6.51 -1.10 6.27
CA ASN A 101 -7.13 -2.26 6.90
C ASN A 101 -7.04 -2.25 8.44
N CYS A 102 -6.19 -1.43 9.04
CA CYS A 102 -5.98 -1.40 10.49
C CYS A 102 -6.76 -0.26 11.14
N LYS A 103 -7.55 -0.61 12.18
CA LYS A 103 -8.19 0.38 13.05
C LYS A 103 -7.17 1.02 13.97
N ARG A 104 -7.37 2.30 14.28
CA ARG A 104 -6.46 3.07 15.14
C ARG A 104 -6.35 2.48 16.55
N GLU A 105 -7.47 2.04 17.12
CA GLU A 105 -7.52 1.46 18.46
C GLU A 105 -6.73 0.17 18.57
N THR A 106 -6.60 -0.61 17.48
CA THR A 106 -5.83 -1.85 17.44
C THR A 106 -4.36 -1.64 17.82
N ILE A 107 -3.82 -0.44 17.57
CA ILE A 107 -2.43 -0.09 17.90
C ILE A 107 -2.34 0.97 19.01
N GLY A 108 -3.42 1.18 19.76
CA GLY A 108 -3.46 2.13 20.87
C GLY A 108 -3.54 3.60 20.47
N LEU A 109 -3.86 3.92 19.21
CA LEU A 109 -4.11 5.30 18.79
C LEU A 109 -5.57 5.70 19.03
N PRO A 110 -5.84 6.97 19.38
CA PRO A 110 -7.20 7.43 19.57
C PRO A 110 -7.98 7.40 18.25
N ALA A 111 -9.17 6.82 18.27
CA ALA A 111 -10.12 6.82 17.15
C ALA A 111 -11.26 7.82 17.38
N THR A 112 -11.85 8.27 16.28
CA THR A 112 -13.11 9.02 16.29
C THR A 112 -14.03 8.45 15.23
N ARG A 113 -15.32 8.81 15.24
CA ARG A 113 -16.27 8.40 14.20
C ARG A 113 -15.83 8.76 12.77
N ARG A 114 -15.00 9.80 12.60
CA ARG A 114 -14.48 10.26 11.29
C ARG A 114 -13.01 9.90 11.06
N ARG A 115 -12.45 9.06 11.93
CA ARG A 115 -11.04 8.65 11.89
C ARG A 115 -10.94 7.33 12.66
N GLU A 116 -11.57 6.30 12.11
CA GLU A 116 -11.58 4.95 12.70
C GLU A 116 -10.35 4.14 12.25
N TRP A 117 -10.01 4.26 10.96
CA TRP A 117 -8.89 3.58 10.32
C TRP A 117 -7.61 4.43 10.36
N LEU A 118 -6.45 3.79 10.19
CA LEU A 118 -5.16 4.49 10.15
C LEU A 118 -5.12 5.55 9.04
N LEU A 119 -5.53 5.19 7.82
CA LEU A 119 -5.75 6.07 6.68
C LEU A 119 -7.11 5.75 6.03
N GLU A 120 -7.85 6.79 5.65
CA GLU A 120 -9.08 6.65 4.88
C GLU A 120 -8.75 6.69 3.39
N ILE A 121 -8.81 5.52 2.75
CA ILE A 121 -8.58 5.32 1.32
C ILE A 121 -9.88 4.82 0.69
N ASP A 122 -10.26 5.41 -0.45
CA ASP A 122 -11.39 4.95 -1.25
C ASP A 122 -11.16 3.47 -1.61
N TYR A 123 -12.19 2.66 -1.44
CA TYR A 123 -12.12 1.22 -1.69
C TYR A 123 -11.57 0.90 -3.09
N ALA A 124 -11.99 1.64 -4.11
CA ALA A 124 -11.53 1.45 -5.48
C ALA A 124 -10.09 1.92 -5.73
N LYS A 125 -9.49 2.67 -4.80
CA LYS A 125 -8.14 3.25 -4.90
C LYS A 125 -7.12 2.56 -3.99
N ARG A 126 -7.51 1.52 -3.25
CA ARG A 126 -6.62 0.83 -2.28
C ARG A 126 -5.37 0.25 -2.93
N GLU A 127 -5.51 -0.40 -4.07
CA GLU A 127 -4.37 -0.92 -4.84
C GLU A 127 -3.55 0.19 -5.48
N THR A 128 -4.21 1.17 -6.12
CA THR A 128 -3.55 2.34 -6.69
C THR A 128 -2.70 3.06 -5.65
N PHE A 129 -3.21 3.21 -4.43
CA PHE A 129 -2.47 3.81 -3.32
C PHE A 129 -1.28 2.95 -2.90
N ALA A 130 -1.42 1.62 -2.82
CA ALA A 130 -0.34 0.72 -2.45
C ALA A 130 0.80 0.73 -3.49
N TYR A 131 0.48 0.59 -4.78
CA TYR A 131 1.47 0.72 -5.86
C TYR A 131 2.11 2.11 -5.91
N ALA A 132 1.34 3.18 -5.69
CA ALA A 132 1.90 4.52 -5.65
C ALA A 132 2.84 4.68 -4.44
N CYS A 133 2.53 4.10 -3.27
CA CYS A 133 3.42 4.10 -2.11
C CYS A 133 4.73 3.38 -2.40
N GLU A 134 4.65 2.20 -3.02
CA GLU A 134 5.79 1.39 -3.45
C GLU A 134 6.72 2.20 -4.35
N ALA A 135 6.21 2.62 -5.52
CA ALA A 135 7.00 3.32 -6.52
C ALA A 135 7.53 4.66 -6.01
N TYR A 136 6.73 5.43 -5.28
CA TYR A 136 7.18 6.70 -4.74
C TYR A 136 8.28 6.52 -3.69
N SER A 137 8.21 5.47 -2.86
CA SER A 137 9.28 5.13 -1.91
C SER A 137 10.60 4.89 -2.65
N ARG A 138 10.55 4.05 -3.70
CA ARG A 138 11.71 3.71 -4.53
C ARG A 138 12.27 4.91 -5.29
N ILE A 139 11.42 5.75 -5.86
CA ILE A 139 11.84 7.00 -6.51
C ILE A 139 12.55 7.93 -5.51
N LEU A 140 12.05 8.05 -4.28
CA LEU A 140 12.70 8.88 -3.25
C LEU A 140 14.05 8.33 -2.81
N GLU A 141 14.19 7.01 -2.73
CA GLU A 141 15.42 6.33 -2.34
C GLU A 141 16.50 6.40 -3.42
N LEU A 142 16.13 6.18 -4.68
CA LEU A 142 17.04 6.20 -5.83
C LEU A 142 17.39 7.62 -6.29
N GLY A 143 16.52 8.61 -6.03
CA GLY A 143 16.66 9.98 -6.50
C GLY A 143 16.85 10.98 -5.37
N GLU A 144 18.07 11.52 -5.21
CA GLU A 144 18.33 12.55 -4.19
C GLU A 144 17.74 13.92 -4.53
N THR A 145 17.67 14.26 -5.82
CA THR A 145 17.22 15.58 -6.30
C THR A 145 15.86 15.47 -7.00
N ARG A 146 15.13 16.59 -7.08
CA ARG A 146 13.86 16.65 -7.82
C ARG A 146 14.02 16.25 -9.28
N SER A 147 15.11 16.69 -9.94
CA SER A 147 15.39 16.33 -11.32
C SER A 147 15.65 14.82 -11.49
N ALA A 148 16.42 14.21 -10.59
CA ALA A 148 16.64 12.76 -10.59
C ALA A 148 15.32 11.98 -10.41
N ARG A 149 14.47 12.40 -9.47
CA ARG A 149 13.16 11.79 -9.23
C ARG A 149 12.23 11.90 -10.44
N SER A 150 12.23 13.05 -11.12
CA SER A 150 11.45 13.22 -12.35
C SER A 150 11.92 12.32 -13.48
N ARG A 151 13.24 12.09 -13.62
CA ARG A 151 13.77 11.13 -14.61
C ARG A 151 13.37 9.69 -14.28
N LEU A 152 13.53 9.28 -13.01
CA LEU A 152 13.10 7.96 -12.54
C LEU A 152 11.60 7.72 -12.77
N LEU A 153 10.76 8.75 -12.56
CA LEU A 153 9.34 8.66 -12.87
C LEU A 153 9.09 8.48 -14.37
N SER A 154 9.84 9.17 -15.23
CA SER A 154 9.74 8.96 -16.69
C SER A 154 10.13 7.55 -17.08
N GLU A 155 11.22 7.01 -16.53
CA GLU A 155 11.66 5.63 -16.75
C GLU A 155 10.58 4.62 -16.30
N LEU A 156 9.98 4.84 -15.13
CA LEU A 156 8.86 4.02 -14.64
C LEU A 156 7.65 4.08 -15.57
N ALA A 157 7.30 5.27 -16.08
CA ALA A 157 6.14 5.45 -16.95
C ALA A 157 6.32 4.82 -18.34
N GLU A 158 7.56 4.57 -18.78
CA GLU A 158 7.89 3.84 -20.01
C GLU A 158 7.89 2.31 -19.79
N GLY A 159 7.93 1.86 -18.54
CA GLY A 159 7.91 0.46 -18.17
C GLY A 159 6.51 -0.17 -18.13
N PRO A 160 6.42 -1.47 -17.76
CA PRO A 160 5.14 -2.13 -17.54
C PRO A 160 4.34 -1.45 -16.43
N MET A 161 3.04 -1.26 -16.64
CA MET A 161 2.13 -0.79 -15.61
C MET A 161 1.84 -1.90 -14.58
N PRO A 162 1.39 -1.56 -13.36
CA PRO A 162 0.98 -2.54 -12.37
C PRO A 162 0.06 -3.62 -12.96
N PRO A 163 0.33 -4.92 -12.73
CA PRO A 163 -0.42 -6.02 -13.36
C PRO A 163 -1.79 -6.28 -12.72
N ASP A 164 -2.33 -5.32 -11.97
CA ASP A 164 -3.60 -5.42 -11.26
C ASP A 164 -4.69 -4.63 -12.00
N GLU A 165 -5.75 -5.30 -12.43
CA GLU A 165 -6.87 -4.70 -13.18
C GLU A 165 -7.61 -3.58 -12.42
N ARG A 166 -7.45 -3.52 -11.10
CA ARG A 166 -8.01 -2.47 -10.24
C ARG A 166 -7.23 -1.16 -10.36
N VAL A 167 -6.06 -1.16 -11.00
CA VAL A 167 -5.18 0.00 -11.15
C VAL A 167 -5.26 0.53 -12.58
N GLU A 168 -5.71 1.77 -12.71
CA GLU A 168 -5.62 2.49 -13.98
C GLU A 168 -4.22 3.09 -14.15
N GLY A 169 -3.47 2.61 -15.15
CA GLY A 169 -2.06 3.01 -15.35
C GLY A 169 -1.85 4.51 -15.56
N ALA A 170 -2.73 5.18 -16.30
CA ALA A 170 -2.62 6.63 -16.54
C ALA A 170 -2.82 7.43 -15.25
N GLU A 171 -3.85 7.09 -14.47
CA GLU A 171 -4.09 7.71 -13.16
C GLU A 171 -2.92 7.47 -12.20
N TYR A 172 -2.41 6.24 -12.13
CA TYR A 172 -1.29 5.86 -11.29
C TYR A 172 -0.05 6.74 -11.57
N VAL A 173 0.32 6.92 -12.84
CA VAL A 173 1.45 7.77 -13.24
C VAL A 173 1.15 9.26 -12.92
N ASP A 174 -0.08 9.71 -13.11
CA ASP A 174 -0.47 11.09 -12.80
C ASP A 174 -0.37 11.41 -11.30
N ILE A 175 -0.80 10.48 -10.44
CA ILE A 175 -0.65 10.58 -8.98
C ILE A 175 0.83 10.70 -8.60
N LEU A 176 1.69 9.86 -9.18
CA LEU A 176 3.13 9.91 -8.92
C LEU A 176 3.75 11.21 -9.41
N ARG A 177 3.31 11.76 -10.55
CA ARG A 177 3.79 13.03 -11.09
C ARG A 177 3.52 14.18 -10.12
N GLU A 178 2.31 14.24 -9.58
CA GLU A 178 1.96 15.22 -8.54
C GLU A 178 2.79 15.03 -7.27
N ALA A 179 3.00 13.79 -6.84
CA ALA A 179 3.78 13.47 -5.66
C ALA A 179 5.26 13.87 -5.78
N VAL A 180 5.88 13.60 -6.93
CA VAL A 180 7.28 13.97 -7.23
C VAL A 180 7.45 15.48 -7.36
N ALA A 181 6.45 16.17 -7.89
CA ALA A 181 6.48 17.64 -8.01
C ALA A 181 6.30 18.36 -6.66
N ALA A 182 5.64 17.72 -5.69
CA ALA A 182 5.31 18.30 -4.41
C ALA A 182 6.37 18.04 -3.32
N ARG A 183 6.53 18.98 -2.38
CA ARG A 183 7.35 18.76 -1.16
C ARG A 183 6.71 17.77 -0.19
N ASN A 184 5.39 17.58 -0.30
CA ASN A 184 4.56 16.73 0.55
C ASN A 184 3.91 15.58 -0.24
N GLY A 185 4.65 14.94 -1.15
CA GLY A 185 4.09 13.97 -2.11
C GLY A 185 3.28 12.83 -1.49
N TRP A 186 3.71 12.30 -0.34
CA TRP A 186 2.94 11.31 0.44
C TRP A 186 1.50 11.78 0.73
N LYS A 187 1.32 13.04 1.11
CA LYS A 187 -0.01 13.62 1.38
C LYS A 187 -0.82 13.82 0.10
N ARG A 188 -0.17 14.19 -1.00
CA ARG A 188 -0.84 14.35 -2.30
C ARG A 188 -1.39 13.02 -2.81
N MET A 189 -0.62 11.95 -2.69
CA MET A 189 -1.08 10.60 -3.03
C MET A 189 -2.26 10.18 -2.16
N LEU A 190 -2.17 10.42 -0.85
CA LEU A 190 -3.27 10.16 0.07
C LEU A 190 -4.53 10.93 -0.35
N GLU A 191 -4.44 12.25 -0.56
CA GLU A 191 -5.56 13.10 -1.00
C GLU A 191 -6.21 12.59 -2.29
N ARG A 192 -5.39 12.15 -3.26
CA ARG A 192 -5.87 11.60 -4.54
C ARG A 192 -6.58 10.25 -4.40
N CYS A 193 -6.23 9.46 -3.38
CA CYS A 193 -6.78 8.13 -3.16
C CYS A 193 -7.83 8.09 -2.03
N SER A 194 -8.03 9.19 -1.31
CA SER A 194 -9.07 9.30 -0.27
C SER A 194 -10.46 9.43 -0.90
N PRO A 195 -11.52 8.99 -0.18
CA PRO A 195 -12.90 9.18 -0.65
C PRO A 195 -13.19 10.65 -0.91
N TYR A 196 -13.94 10.94 -1.98
CA TYR A 196 -14.39 12.30 -2.24
C TYR A 196 -15.23 12.81 -1.06
N GLN A 197 -14.72 13.83 -0.37
CA GLN A 197 -15.51 14.56 0.60
C GLN A 197 -16.16 15.75 -0.13
N PRO A 198 -17.49 15.76 -0.35
CA PRO A 198 -18.14 16.95 -0.84
C PRO A 198 -17.86 18.08 0.15
N ILE A 199 -17.34 19.19 -0.35
CA ILE A 199 -17.27 20.43 0.41
C ILE A 199 -18.71 20.71 0.86
N ASN A 200 -18.96 20.74 2.16
CA ASN A 200 -20.21 21.30 2.67
C ASN A 200 -20.22 22.78 2.27
N SER A 201 -20.80 23.09 1.12
CA SER A 201 -21.19 24.45 0.74
C SER A 201 -22.27 24.87 1.73
N ALA A 202 -21.83 25.52 2.81
CA ALA A 202 -22.69 26.31 3.65
C ALA A 202 -23.33 27.42 2.77
N TYR A 203 -24.62 27.64 3.00
CA TYR A 203 -25.44 28.77 2.54
C TYR A 203 -25.86 28.79 1.06
N GLY A 204 -27.04 28.23 0.82
CA GLY A 204 -28.01 28.77 -0.14
C GLY A 204 -29.31 29.07 0.59
N SER A 205 -29.40 30.23 1.24
CA SER A 205 -30.63 30.74 1.83
C SER A 205 -31.71 30.81 0.75
N THR A 206 -32.80 30.06 0.92
CA THR A 206 -34.01 30.24 0.13
C THR A 206 -34.60 31.62 0.48
N PRO A 207 -34.80 32.54 -0.48
CA PRO A 207 -35.60 33.73 -0.24
C PRO A 207 -37.07 33.31 -0.15
N GLN A 208 -37.71 33.61 0.98
CA GLN A 208 -39.17 33.65 1.04
C GLN A 208 -39.66 34.89 0.27
N THR A 209 -40.48 34.64 -0.75
CA THR A 209 -41.44 35.56 -1.39
C THR A 209 -42.35 34.67 -2.24
N LEU A 210 -43.68 34.71 -2.22
CA LEU A 210 -44.71 35.56 -1.62
C LEU A 210 -45.90 34.66 -1.25
#